data_AF-A0A060Z5Y6-F1
#
_entry.id   AF-A0A060Z5Y6-F1
#
_cell.length_a   1.000
_cell.length_b   1.000
_cell.length_c   1.000
_cell.angle_alpha   90.00
_cell.angle_beta   90.00
_cell.angle_gamma   90.00
#
_symmetry.space_group_name_H-M   'P 1'
#
loop_
_entity.id
_entity.type
_entity.pdbx_description
1 polymer ?
#
loop_
_entity_poly.entity_id
_entity_poly.type
_entity_poly.pdbx_seq_one_letter_code
_entity_poly.pdbx_strand_id
1 'polypeptide(L)'
;MEAGLLESRLSMEDYEKLQSLFLGDSETGVSFTRAEFIEQAWSAVRRGSREEYGLLFDSVVVTQEQRERRVDWERLTSFLLLGLSEKEENERAATVPRWQPPRTLTPPHRDPVQQVVYLRSSSRYLSVSKGGTLGVWAGEDFALLQTHRLHNDSVRPKDLWVTAMVVLHNVQKVQSNSANHSIN
;
A
#
# COMPACT_ATOMS: atom_id res chain seq x y z
N MET A 1 -0.68 22.08 13.74
CA MET A 1 -0.24 21.06 14.71
C MET A 1 -1.49 20.34 15.16
N GLU A 2 -1.82 19.20 14.57
CA GLU A 2 -2.84 18.34 15.15
C GLU A 2 -2.28 17.82 16.46
N ALA A 3 -2.83 18.28 17.59
CA ALA A 3 -2.60 17.63 18.85
C ALA A 3 -3.16 16.21 18.70
N GLY A 4 -2.27 15.21 18.63
CA GLY A 4 -2.68 13.82 18.49
C GLY A 4 -3.65 13.43 19.61
N LEU A 5 -4.66 12.64 19.25
CA LEU A 5 -5.64 12.06 20.17
C LEU A 5 -4.93 11.42 21.38
N LEU A 6 -5.53 11.51 22.57
CA LEU A 6 -4.92 11.08 23.84
C LEU A 6 -4.38 9.65 23.76
N GLU A 7 -5.18 8.76 23.15
CA GLU A 7 -4.93 7.34 22.93
C GLU A 7 -3.60 7.08 22.22
N SER A 8 -3.23 7.96 21.27
CA SER A 8 -1.98 7.84 20.50
C SER A 8 -0.73 8.21 21.31
N ARG A 9 -0.92 8.90 22.44
CA ARG A 9 0.17 9.35 23.30
C ARG A 9 0.38 8.41 24.49
N LEU A 10 -0.62 7.65 24.91
CA LEU A 10 -0.51 6.74 26.06
C LEU A 10 0.48 5.60 25.79
N SER A 11 1.31 5.28 26.77
CA SER A 11 2.22 4.13 26.74
C SER A 11 1.53 2.85 27.23
N MET A 12 2.16 1.69 27.05
CA MET A 12 1.66 0.42 27.59
C MET A 12 1.46 0.48 29.11
N GLU A 13 2.41 1.06 29.85
CA GLU A 13 2.29 1.27 31.30
C GLU A 13 1.12 2.18 31.68
N ASP A 14 0.79 3.15 30.82
CA ASP A 14 -0.35 4.04 31.06
C ASP A 14 -1.68 3.28 30.91
N TYR A 15 -1.76 2.37 29.93
CA TYR A 15 -2.93 1.51 29.76
C TYR A 15 -3.06 0.47 30.87
N GLU A 16 -1.96 -0.07 31.39
CA GLU A 16 -1.99 -0.96 32.57
C GLU A 16 -2.51 -0.24 33.81
N LYS A 17 -2.09 1.03 34.02
CA LYS A 17 -2.64 1.87 35.09
C LYS A 17 -4.14 2.10 34.90
N LEU A 18 -4.59 2.42 33.69
CA LEU A 18 -6.01 2.54 33.39
C LEU A 18 -6.75 1.24 33.69
N GLN A 19 -6.25 0.11 33.21
CA GLN A 19 -6.83 -1.22 33.43
C GLN A 19 -6.99 -1.52 34.92
N SER A 20 -5.96 -1.22 35.72
CA SER A 20 -5.97 -1.46 37.17
C SER A 20 -7.08 -0.69 37.89
N LEU A 21 -7.52 0.47 37.37
CA LEU A 21 -8.63 1.24 37.95
C LEU A 21 -9.96 0.50 37.83
N PHE A 22 -10.18 -0.18 36.71
CA PHE A 22 -11.44 -0.86 36.44
C PHE A 22 -11.47 -2.28 37.00
N LEU A 23 -10.35 -2.98 37.02
CA LEU A 23 -10.29 -4.39 37.40
C LEU A 23 -9.83 -4.62 38.84
N GLY A 24 -9.01 -3.72 39.42
CA GLY A 24 -8.52 -3.86 40.80
C GLY A 24 -8.02 -5.28 41.13
N ASP A 25 -8.36 -5.75 42.33
CA ASP A 25 -8.10 -7.14 42.82
C ASP A 25 -9.36 -8.05 42.74
N SER A 26 -10.47 -7.57 42.18
CA SER A 26 -11.76 -8.29 42.19
C SER A 26 -12.14 -8.78 40.79
N GLU A 27 -12.74 -9.97 40.69
CA GLU A 27 -13.28 -10.50 39.43
C GLU A 27 -14.47 -9.67 38.88
N THR A 28 -15.10 -8.85 39.71
CA THR A 28 -16.19 -7.95 39.30
C THR A 28 -15.63 -6.58 38.91
N GLY A 29 -15.54 -6.32 37.61
CA GLY A 29 -15.11 -5.03 37.09
C GLY A 29 -15.98 -3.85 37.58
N VAL A 30 -15.34 -2.71 37.80
CA VAL A 30 -15.98 -1.45 38.21
C VAL A 30 -16.34 -0.63 36.97
N SER A 31 -17.46 0.09 37.01
CA SER A 31 -17.82 1.06 35.98
C SER A 31 -17.88 2.48 36.54
N PHE A 32 -17.39 3.45 35.77
CA PHE A 32 -17.26 4.84 36.19
C PHE A 32 -18.25 5.74 35.45
N THR A 33 -18.79 6.72 36.15
CA THR A 33 -19.44 7.88 35.52
C THR A 33 -18.39 8.82 34.93
N ARG A 34 -18.81 9.79 34.10
CA ARG A 34 -17.90 10.73 33.44
C ARG A 34 -16.94 11.44 34.40
N ALA A 35 -17.45 11.99 35.50
CA ALA A 35 -16.64 12.73 36.46
C ALA A 35 -15.65 11.81 37.20
N GLU A 36 -16.10 10.63 37.60
CA GLU A 36 -15.25 9.63 38.26
C GLU A 36 -14.13 9.15 37.33
N PHE A 37 -14.48 8.84 36.07
CA PHE A 37 -13.50 8.42 35.07
C PHE A 37 -12.44 9.51 34.85
N ILE A 38 -12.84 10.75 34.62
CA ILE A 38 -11.90 11.86 34.36
C ILE A 38 -10.93 12.02 35.52
N GLU A 39 -11.41 12.11 36.76
CA GLU A 39 -10.54 12.34 37.92
C GLU A 39 -9.63 11.13 38.20
N GLN A 40 -10.17 9.90 38.14
CA GLN A 40 -9.37 8.71 38.45
C GLN A 40 -8.37 8.38 37.35
N ALA A 41 -8.78 8.39 36.08
CA ALA A 41 -7.91 8.13 34.94
C ALA A 41 -6.78 9.17 34.85
N TRP A 42 -7.13 10.46 34.98
CA TRP A 42 -6.14 11.53 34.97
C TRP A 42 -5.16 11.44 36.14
N SER A 43 -5.66 11.13 37.35
CA SER A 43 -4.82 11.01 38.55
C SER A 43 -3.84 9.82 38.48
N ALA A 44 -4.29 8.70 37.92
CA ALA A 44 -3.48 7.48 37.79
C ALA A 44 -2.41 7.58 36.71
N VAL A 45 -2.80 8.05 35.52
CA VAL A 45 -1.92 8.11 34.35
C VAL A 45 -1.04 9.36 34.38
N ARG A 46 -1.54 10.46 34.93
CA ARG A 46 -0.86 11.78 35.01
C ARG A 46 -0.37 12.31 33.67
N ARG A 47 -1.01 11.89 32.58
CA ARG A 47 -0.65 12.24 31.21
C ARG A 47 -1.86 12.77 30.47
N GLY A 48 -1.69 13.88 29.77
CA GLY A 48 -2.78 14.59 29.13
C GLY A 48 -3.59 15.47 30.08
N SER A 49 -4.68 16.03 29.56
CA SER A 49 -5.56 16.94 30.29
C SER A 49 -6.89 16.26 30.65
N ARG A 50 -7.59 16.81 31.65
CA ARG A 50 -8.91 16.32 32.06
C ARG A 50 -9.92 16.38 30.91
N GLU A 51 -9.80 17.39 30.06
CA GLU A 51 -10.62 17.57 28.85
C GLU A 51 -10.39 16.42 27.87
N GLU A 52 -9.15 15.97 27.68
CA GLU A 52 -8.82 14.84 26.82
C GLU A 52 -9.46 13.53 27.32
N TYR A 53 -9.45 13.27 28.63
CA TYR A 53 -10.18 12.11 29.20
C TYR A 53 -11.69 12.27 29.10
N GLY A 54 -12.21 13.50 29.21
CA GLY A 54 -13.63 13.78 29.01
C GLY A 54 -14.09 13.47 27.59
N LEU A 55 -13.29 13.85 26.60
CA LEU A 55 -13.53 13.51 25.20
C LEU A 55 -13.48 12.00 24.96
N LEU A 56 -12.49 11.30 25.51
CA LEU A 56 -12.41 9.84 25.44
C LEU A 56 -13.66 9.17 26.00
N PHE A 57 -14.14 9.62 27.18
CA PHE A 57 -15.39 9.11 27.76
C PHE A 57 -16.60 9.36 26.84
N ASP A 58 -16.72 10.58 26.33
CA ASP A 58 -17.84 10.96 25.46
C ASP A 58 -17.83 10.14 24.16
N SER A 59 -16.65 9.87 23.59
CA SER A 59 -16.49 9.00 22.42
C SER A 59 -16.94 7.56 22.69
N VAL A 60 -16.52 6.96 23.80
CA VAL A 60 -16.93 5.59 24.18
C VAL A 60 -18.46 5.52 24.36
N VAL A 61 -19.05 6.48 25.08
CA VAL A 61 -20.49 6.48 25.36
C VAL A 61 -21.33 6.77 24.11
N VAL A 62 -20.89 7.66 23.22
CA VAL A 62 -21.61 7.97 21.96
C VAL A 62 -21.68 6.75 21.05
N THR A 63 -20.64 5.91 21.03
CA THR A 63 -20.61 4.72 20.17
C THR A 63 -21.55 3.59 20.63
N GLN A 64 -22.12 3.66 21.84
CA GLN A 64 -22.93 2.59 22.41
C GLN A 64 -24.24 3.15 22.99
N GLU A 65 -25.33 3.04 22.23
CA GLU A 65 -26.69 3.47 22.61
C GLU A 65 -27.18 2.75 23.88
N GLN A 66 -26.84 3.24 25.07
CA GLN A 66 -27.39 2.73 26.33
C GLN A 66 -27.83 3.83 27.30
N ARG A 67 -28.81 3.45 28.13
CA ARG A 67 -29.46 4.28 29.14
C ARG A 67 -28.55 4.67 30.31
N GLU A 68 -27.49 3.91 30.56
CA GLU A 68 -26.55 4.17 31.65
C GLU A 68 -25.24 4.74 31.11
N ARG A 69 -25.03 6.05 31.35
CA ARG A 69 -23.82 6.80 30.98
C ARG A 69 -22.65 6.42 31.89
N ARG A 70 -22.22 5.17 31.81
CA ARG A 70 -21.07 4.61 32.54
C ARG A 70 -20.17 3.86 31.56
N VAL A 71 -18.87 3.90 31.84
CA VAL A 71 -17.84 3.18 31.08
C VAL A 71 -17.21 2.13 32.00
N ASP A 72 -17.08 0.92 31.50
CA ASP A 72 -16.29 -0.17 32.10
C ASP A 72 -15.06 -0.47 31.22
N TRP A 73 -14.21 -1.40 31.68
CA TRP A 73 -13.00 -1.75 30.94
C TRP A 73 -13.28 -2.39 29.58
N GLU A 74 -14.28 -3.27 29.50
CA GLU A 74 -14.65 -3.96 28.27
C GLU A 74 -15.06 -2.96 27.17
N ARG A 75 -15.84 -1.95 27.53
CA ARG A 75 -16.27 -0.89 26.60
C ARG A 75 -15.12 -0.02 26.17
N LEU A 76 -14.27 0.42 27.11
CA LEU A 76 -13.11 1.24 26.80
C LEU A 76 -12.15 0.50 25.86
N THR A 77 -11.83 -0.76 26.16
CA THR A 77 -10.96 -1.59 25.32
C THR A 77 -11.57 -1.86 23.95
N SER A 78 -12.87 -2.15 23.87
CA SER A 78 -13.56 -2.35 22.59
C SER A 78 -13.47 -1.12 21.70
N PHE A 79 -13.68 0.08 22.26
CA PHE A 79 -13.52 1.34 21.54
C PHE A 79 -12.08 1.54 21.03
N LEU A 80 -11.09 1.33 21.90
CA LEU A 80 -9.67 1.47 21.54
C LEU A 80 -9.25 0.49 20.43
N LEU A 81 -9.65 -0.78 20.55
CA LEU A 81 -9.36 -1.82 19.57
C LEU A 81 -10.01 -1.52 18.21
N LEU A 82 -11.25 -1.03 18.21
CA LEU A 82 -11.93 -0.61 16.98
C LEU A 82 -11.17 0.52 16.29
N GLY A 83 -10.77 1.56 17.03
CA GLY A 83 -10.00 2.68 16.47
C GLY A 83 -8.65 2.24 15.89
N LEU A 84 -7.98 1.26 16.50
CA LEU A 84 -6.76 0.66 15.94
C LEU A 84 -7.03 -0.13 14.66
N SER A 85 -8.10 -0.94 14.63
CA SER A 85 -8.49 -1.72 13.46
C SER A 85 -8.83 -0.83 12.26
N GLU A 86 -9.59 0.25 12.49
CA GLU A 86 -9.94 1.21 11.44
C GLU A 86 -8.70 1.93 10.90
N LYS A 87 -7.77 2.29 11.78
CA LYS A 87 -6.49 2.89 11.38
C LYS A 87 -5.68 1.93 10.51
N GLU A 88 -5.56 0.67 10.91
CA GLU A 88 -4.86 -0.36 10.13
C GLU A 88 -5.55 -0.58 8.76
N GLU A 89 -6.87 -0.64 8.72
CA GLU A 89 -7.62 -0.76 7.47
C GLU A 89 -7.37 0.44 6.54
N ASN A 90 -7.36 1.66 7.08
CA ASN A 90 -7.11 2.86 6.32
C ASN A 90 -5.66 2.92 5.79
N GLU A 91 -4.68 2.52 6.60
CA GLU A 91 -3.28 2.38 6.16
C GLU A 91 -3.17 1.32 5.05
N ARG A 92 -3.82 0.17 5.21
CA ARG A 92 -3.89 -0.87 4.18
C ARG A 92 -4.55 -0.37 2.90
N ALA A 93 -5.66 0.36 3.00
CA ALA A 93 -6.33 0.97 1.85
C ALA A 93 -5.44 2.01 1.15
N ALA A 94 -4.63 2.76 1.92
CA ALA A 94 -3.66 3.71 1.36
C ALA A 94 -2.50 3.02 0.62
N THR A 95 -2.15 1.78 0.99
CA THR A 95 -1.11 0.99 0.28
C THR A 95 -1.59 0.37 -1.03
N VAL A 96 -2.89 0.43 -1.35
CA VAL A 96 -3.40 -0.10 -2.61
C VAL A 96 -2.85 0.74 -3.78
N PRO A 97 -2.10 0.15 -4.73
CA PRO A 97 -1.57 0.89 -5.87
C PRO A 97 -2.72 1.48 -6.69
N ARG A 98 -2.75 2.82 -6.76
CA ARG A 98 -3.72 3.56 -7.58
C ARG A 98 -3.27 3.53 -9.03
N TRP A 99 -3.60 2.45 -9.74
CA TRP A 99 -3.32 2.33 -11.16
C TRP A 99 -4.00 3.44 -11.94
N GLN A 100 -3.26 4.10 -12.84
CA GLN A 100 -3.87 5.01 -13.80
C GLN A 100 -4.75 4.20 -14.78
N PRO A 101 -5.77 4.84 -15.40
CA PRO A 101 -6.53 4.21 -16.46
C PRO A 101 -5.60 3.66 -17.56
N PRO A 102 -5.92 2.49 -18.15
CA PRO A 102 -5.11 1.94 -19.22
C PRO A 102 -5.04 2.93 -20.39
N ARG A 103 -3.84 3.16 -20.90
CA ARG A 103 -3.61 4.00 -22.09
C ARG A 103 -3.38 3.11 -23.30
N THR A 104 -4.09 3.39 -24.39
CA THR A 104 -3.87 2.71 -25.67
C THR A 104 -2.80 3.45 -26.45
N LEU A 105 -1.72 2.76 -26.81
CA LEU A 105 -0.62 3.29 -27.63
C LEU A 105 -0.75 2.78 -29.07
N THR A 106 -0.47 3.62 -30.05
CA THR A 106 -0.40 3.20 -31.45
C THR A 106 0.89 2.41 -31.67
N PRO A 107 0.83 1.13 -32.06
CA PRO A 107 2.02 0.33 -32.24
C PRO A 107 2.79 0.75 -33.50
N PRO A 108 4.13 0.86 -33.45
CA PRO A 108 4.97 0.97 -34.65
C PRO A 108 5.10 -0.36 -35.39
N HIS A 109 4.57 -1.43 -34.81
CA HIS A 109 4.74 -2.80 -35.27
C HIS A 109 3.61 -3.22 -36.19
N ARG A 110 3.95 -3.84 -37.32
CA ARG A 110 2.98 -4.49 -38.21
C ARG A 110 2.53 -5.85 -37.68
N ASP A 111 3.38 -6.50 -36.90
CA ASP A 111 3.18 -7.82 -36.32
C ASP A 111 2.88 -7.73 -34.82
N PRO A 112 2.27 -8.78 -34.22
CA PRO A 112 2.00 -8.82 -32.79
C PRO A 112 3.26 -8.56 -31.95
N VAL A 113 3.10 -7.76 -30.90
CA VAL A 113 4.16 -7.54 -29.91
C VAL A 113 4.34 -8.82 -29.09
N GLN A 114 5.56 -9.36 -29.12
CA GLN A 114 5.91 -10.56 -28.38
C GLN A 114 6.30 -10.26 -26.94
N GLN A 115 7.00 -9.14 -26.72
CA GLN A 115 7.54 -8.82 -25.40
C GLN A 115 7.74 -7.31 -25.23
N VAL A 116 7.50 -6.83 -24.01
CA VAL A 116 7.81 -5.47 -23.56
C VAL A 116 8.69 -5.53 -22.31
N VAL A 117 9.77 -4.76 -22.26
CA VAL A 117 10.74 -4.75 -21.16
C VAL A 117 11.06 -3.31 -20.76
N TYR A 118 11.10 -3.04 -19.46
CA TYR A 118 11.56 -1.75 -18.93
C TYR A 118 13.06 -1.78 -18.62
N LEU A 119 13.80 -0.86 -19.24
CA LEU A 119 15.22 -0.62 -19.01
C LEU A 119 15.42 0.42 -17.92
N ARG A 120 15.71 -0.04 -16.69
CA ARG A 120 16.00 0.86 -15.56
C ARG A 120 17.20 1.78 -15.80
N SER A 121 18.24 1.29 -16.48
CA SER A 121 19.48 2.04 -16.71
C SER A 121 19.28 3.30 -17.57
N SER A 122 18.25 3.32 -18.40
CA SER A 122 17.99 4.43 -19.30
C SER A 122 16.58 5.00 -19.19
N SER A 123 15.77 4.52 -18.25
CA SER A 123 14.34 4.83 -18.10
C SER A 123 13.57 4.76 -19.43
N ARG A 124 13.70 3.63 -20.14
CA ARG A 124 13.04 3.42 -21.43
C ARG A 124 12.32 2.09 -21.47
N TYR A 125 11.26 2.01 -22.25
CA TYR A 125 10.63 0.73 -22.59
C TYR A 125 11.14 0.24 -23.95
N LEU A 126 11.32 -1.07 -24.07
CA LEU A 126 11.58 -1.76 -25.32
C LEU A 126 10.39 -2.66 -25.62
N SER A 127 9.87 -2.61 -26.83
CA SER A 127 8.87 -3.54 -27.33
C SER A 127 9.41 -4.25 -28.56
N VAL A 128 9.26 -5.57 -28.66
CA VAL A 128 9.67 -6.33 -29.84
C VAL A 128 8.49 -7.07 -30.46
N SER A 129 8.34 -6.99 -31.77
CA SER A 129 7.32 -7.72 -32.52
C SER A 129 7.82 -9.06 -33.04
N LYS A 130 6.89 -9.96 -33.37
CA LYS A 130 7.21 -11.26 -33.98
C LYS A 130 8.04 -11.10 -35.26
N GLY A 131 7.75 -10.09 -36.07
CA GLY A 131 8.46 -9.81 -37.33
C GLY A 131 9.83 -9.13 -37.16
N GLY A 132 10.32 -8.99 -35.92
CA GLY A 132 11.64 -8.43 -35.66
C GLY A 132 11.71 -6.91 -35.63
N THR A 133 10.60 -6.21 -35.41
CA THR A 133 10.63 -4.76 -35.18
C THR A 133 10.78 -4.48 -33.68
N LEU A 134 11.80 -3.71 -33.32
CA LEU A 134 12.07 -3.22 -31.97
C LEU A 134 11.67 -1.75 -31.88
N GLY A 135 10.76 -1.42 -30.97
CA GLY A 135 10.36 -0.05 -30.64
C GLY A 135 11.00 0.35 -29.31
N VAL A 136 11.57 1.55 -29.29
CA VAL A 136 12.15 2.19 -28.11
C VAL A 136 11.24 3.33 -27.69
N TRP A 137 10.79 3.31 -26.44
CA TRP A 137 9.82 4.27 -25.91
C TRP A 137 10.39 5.02 -24.72
N ALA A 138 10.05 6.29 -24.60
CA ALA A 138 10.33 7.10 -23.43
C ALA A 138 9.58 6.54 -22.20
N GLY A 139 10.23 6.58 -21.03
CA GLY A 139 9.66 6.05 -19.80
C GLY A 139 8.53 6.89 -19.20
N GLU A 140 8.50 8.19 -19.50
CA GLU A 140 7.59 9.14 -18.85
C GLU A 140 6.24 9.25 -19.56
N ASP A 141 6.26 9.42 -20.87
CA ASP A 141 5.08 9.70 -21.70
C ASP A 141 4.75 8.58 -22.70
N PHE A 142 5.57 7.52 -22.73
CA PHE A 142 5.49 6.45 -23.71
C PHE A 142 5.55 6.95 -25.17
N ALA A 143 6.23 8.07 -25.42
CA ALA A 143 6.49 8.51 -26.78
C ALA A 143 7.47 7.55 -27.48
N LEU A 144 7.19 7.24 -28.75
CA LEU A 144 8.07 6.43 -29.57
C LEU A 144 9.31 7.25 -29.94
N LEU A 145 10.47 6.80 -29.45
CA LEU A 145 11.75 7.46 -29.70
C LEU A 145 12.40 6.92 -30.97
N GLN A 146 12.45 5.60 -31.10
CA GLN A 146 13.13 4.94 -32.22
C GLN A 146 12.48 3.61 -32.57
N THR A 147 12.60 3.23 -33.84
CA THR A 147 12.21 1.92 -34.35
C THR A 147 13.39 1.30 -35.07
N HIS A 148 13.77 0.10 -34.66
CA HIS A 148 14.87 -0.66 -35.24
C HIS A 148 14.34 -1.98 -35.80
N ARG A 149 14.74 -2.33 -37.02
CA ARG A 149 14.44 -3.67 -37.56
C ARG A 149 15.62 -4.58 -37.30
N LEU A 150 15.35 -5.72 -36.67
CA LEU A 150 16.33 -6.77 -36.43
C LEU A 150 16.65 -7.47 -37.75
N HIS A 151 17.93 -7.71 -37.97
CA HIS A 151 18.45 -8.39 -39.15
C HIS A 151 19.29 -9.59 -38.69
N ASN A 152 19.30 -10.64 -39.49
CA ASN A 152 20.12 -11.82 -39.29
C ASN A 152 20.70 -12.20 -40.66
N ASP A 153 22.03 -12.18 -40.80
CA ASP A 153 22.69 -12.42 -42.09
C ASP A 153 22.47 -13.85 -42.61
N SER A 154 22.09 -14.78 -41.73
CA SER A 154 21.84 -16.19 -42.07
C SER A 154 20.42 -16.46 -42.56
N VAL A 155 19.47 -15.53 -42.38
CA VAL A 155 18.04 -15.75 -42.66
C VAL A 155 17.43 -14.51 -43.31
N ARG A 156 16.66 -14.70 -44.39
CA ARG A 156 15.96 -13.58 -45.04
C ARG A 156 15.02 -12.89 -44.04
N PRO A 157 14.86 -11.55 -44.07
CA PRO A 157 14.00 -10.84 -43.13
C PRO A 157 12.54 -11.30 -43.05
N LYS A 158 12.03 -11.96 -44.10
CA LYS A 158 10.67 -12.54 -44.13
C LYS A 158 10.56 -13.90 -43.42
N ASP A 159 11.69 -14.59 -43.26
CA ASP A 159 11.80 -15.92 -42.66
C ASP A 159 12.30 -15.82 -41.19
N LEU A 160 12.59 -14.58 -40.71
CA LEU A 160 12.99 -14.29 -39.33
C LEU A 160 11.77 -14.08 -38.45
N TRP A 161 11.74 -14.77 -37.31
CA TRP A 161 10.72 -14.59 -36.27
C TRP A 161 11.39 -14.49 -34.90
N VAL A 162 10.99 -13.48 -34.14
CA VAL A 162 11.47 -13.27 -32.78
C VAL A 162 10.60 -14.05 -31.80
N THR A 163 11.24 -14.84 -30.96
CA THR A 163 10.61 -15.61 -29.89
C THR A 163 10.76 -14.93 -28.54
N ALA A 164 11.92 -14.34 -28.26
CA ALA A 164 12.19 -13.61 -27.02
C ALA A 164 13.29 -12.57 -27.18
N MET A 165 13.27 -11.57 -26.30
CA MET A 165 14.31 -10.56 -26.15
C MET A 165 14.90 -10.62 -24.74
N VAL A 166 16.22 -10.65 -24.67
CA VAL A 166 16.97 -10.57 -23.41
C VAL A 166 17.84 -9.32 -23.44
N VAL A 167 17.73 -8.52 -22.37
CA VAL A 167 18.55 -7.33 -22.20
C VAL A 167 19.76 -7.71 -21.35
N LEU A 168 20.95 -7.44 -21.87
CA LEU A 168 22.21 -7.64 -21.15
C LEU A 168 22.68 -6.30 -20.59
N HIS A 169 22.88 -6.23 -19.27
CA HIS A 169 23.20 -4.97 -18.58
C HIS A 169 24.62 -4.44 -18.86
N ASN A 170 25.51 -5.25 -19.43
CA ASN A 170 26.95 -4.99 -19.44
C ASN A 170 27.57 -4.70 -20.81
N VAL A 171 26.74 -4.60 -21.85
CA VAL A 171 27.17 -4.13 -23.18
C VAL A 171 25.98 -3.34 -23.72
N GLN A 172 26.19 -2.21 -24.37
CA GLN A 172 25.18 -1.57 -25.22
C GLN A 172 24.89 -2.46 -26.45
N LYS A 173 24.43 -3.69 -26.25
CA LYS A 173 24.09 -4.68 -27.28
C LYS A 173 22.84 -5.43 -26.86
N VAL A 174 21.77 -5.23 -27.61
CA VAL A 174 20.55 -6.04 -27.52
C VAL A 174 20.80 -7.33 -28.29
N GLN A 175 20.54 -8.48 -27.68
CA GLN A 175 20.68 -9.79 -28.32
C GLN A 175 19.30 -10.44 -28.40
N SER A 176 18.83 -10.70 -29.62
CA SER A 176 17.60 -11.42 -29.88
C SER A 176 17.92 -12.88 -30.17
N ASN A 177 17.18 -13.80 -29.54
CA ASN A 177 17.26 -15.23 -29.85
C ASN A 177 16.17 -15.57 -30.88
N SER A 178 16.51 -16.37 -31.89
CA SER A 178 15.55 -16.86 -32.90
C SER A 178 15.65 -18.39 -32.96
N ALA A 179 14.49 -19.06 -33.02
CA ALA A 179 14.42 -20.52 -33.07
C ALA A 179 14.22 -20.99 -34.51
N ASN A 180 15.11 -21.84 -35.03
CA ASN A 180 14.94 -22.44 -36.35
C ASN A 180 14.06 -23.70 -36.26
N HIS A 181 13.05 -23.79 -37.12
CA HIS A 181 12.39 -25.07 -37.44
C HIS A 181 12.62 -25.35 -38.92
N SER A 182 13.60 -26.21 -39.19
CA SER A 182 13.83 -26.78 -40.52
C SER A 182 12.91 -27.99 -40.65
N ILE A 183 11.92 -27.92 -41.53
CA ILE A 183 11.19 -29.11 -42.01
C ILE A 183 11.78 -29.43 -43.38
N ASN A 184 12.31 -30.66 -43.51
CA ASN A 184 12.77 -31.26 -44.77
C ASN A 184 11.67 -31.33 -45.82
#